data_AF-A0A7C4ZQF8-F1
#
_entry.id   AF-A0A7C4ZQF8-F1
#
_cell.length_a   1.000
_cell.length_b   1.000
_cell.length_c   1.000
_cell.angle_alpha   90.00
_cell.angle_beta   90.00
_cell.angle_gamma   90.00
#
_symmetry.space_group_name_H-M   'P 1'
#
loop_
_entity.id
_entity.type
_entity.pdbx_description
1 polymer ?
#
loop_
_entity_poly.entity_id
_entity_poly.type
_entity_poly.pdbx_seq_one_letter_code
_entity_poly.pdbx_strand_id
1 'polypeptide(L)'
;IAAGVTYTYVKDALHCLGLNNKVSILKIGTYPLPRNLVLQLLDRVKTILVFEEVEPIVEEQIKVIAFDSGKTCTIKGKLTGDVQRERDLNVDAVASSIARAIGIKYEPLTSEEEAVVEESIKITPKRRLLMCPGCPHTATFFIINQAGRKAAKGKIIYSGDIGCYALGFYAFDPPRQDTQLCMGASIGVGNGLAHSGVEDVVVATIGDSTFIHAGIPPLINAVYNNASMVVVIFDNETTAMTGHQPHPGIGVTATGSRTRKLNIEDIVKACGVEHVKVIDPYNIRESIDAVAEAMRYPHLSVIISRRQCILEWLRESRRKGVKIGSYYIDPEKCKGCKLCINEFGCSAITFQRENNVAVIDKVLCNGCGVCAQICPTKAIKEDKC
;
A
#
# COMPACT_ATOMS: atom_id res chain seq x y z
N ILE A 1 10.88 15.85 22.45
CA ILE A 1 10.68 14.38 22.32
C ILE A 1 10.14 14.11 20.93
N ALA A 2 10.66 13.10 20.22
CA ALA A 2 10.21 12.78 18.86
C ALA A 2 9.95 11.28 18.71
N ALA A 3 8.79 10.91 18.16
CA ALA A 3 8.35 9.52 17.98
C ALA A 3 8.58 9.02 16.54
N GLY A 4 9.26 7.89 16.40
CA GLY A 4 9.45 7.22 15.11
C GLY A 4 10.19 8.10 14.09
N VAL A 5 9.55 8.32 12.93
CA VAL A 5 10.11 9.08 11.80
C VAL A 5 10.29 10.56 12.14
N THR A 6 9.46 11.14 13.00
CA THR A 6 9.55 12.56 13.34
C THR A 6 10.90 12.97 13.95
N TYR A 7 11.65 12.01 14.50
CA TYR A 7 13.01 12.23 14.97
C TYR A 7 13.96 12.71 13.88
N THR A 8 13.81 12.24 12.63
CA THR A 8 14.65 12.71 11.52
C THR A 8 14.30 14.15 11.15
N TYR A 9 13.01 14.48 11.08
CA TYR A 9 12.55 15.85 10.84
C TYR A 9 13.06 16.83 11.90
N VAL A 10 13.03 16.42 13.18
CA VAL A 10 13.58 17.22 14.28
C VAL A 10 15.09 17.43 14.13
N LYS A 11 15.85 16.41 13.72
CA LYS A 11 17.29 16.57 13.50
C LYS A 11 17.59 17.55 12.36
N ASP A 12 16.89 17.43 11.25
CA ASP A 12 17.08 18.31 10.09
C ASP A 12 16.67 19.75 10.44
N ALA A 13 15.54 19.93 11.12
CA ALA A 13 15.07 21.23 11.59
C ALA A 13 16.08 21.90 12.54
N LEU A 14 16.66 21.15 13.50
CA LEU A 14 17.66 21.69 14.40
C LEU A 14 18.96 22.07 13.68
N HIS A 15 19.32 21.32 12.64
CA HIS A 15 20.43 21.68 11.77
C HIS A 15 20.17 22.99 11.03
N CYS A 16 18.99 23.12 10.40
CA CYS A 16 18.57 24.35 9.71
C CYS A 16 18.54 25.57 10.65
N LEU A 17 18.13 25.38 11.91
CA LEU A 17 18.06 26.45 12.91
C LEU A 17 19.40 26.76 13.61
N GLY A 18 20.49 26.03 13.30
CA GLY A 18 21.77 26.20 14.01
C GLY A 18 21.69 25.85 15.51
N LEU A 19 20.79 24.93 15.87
CA LEU A 19 20.50 24.49 17.23
C LEU A 19 21.09 23.10 17.55
N ASN A 20 21.93 22.57 16.67
CA ASN A 20 22.68 21.34 16.93
C ASN A 20 23.39 21.41 18.28
N ASN A 21 23.19 20.39 19.12
CA ASN A 21 23.76 20.26 20.47
C ASN A 21 23.33 21.35 21.47
N LYS A 22 22.37 22.22 21.13
CA LYS A 22 21.82 23.25 22.06
C LYS A 22 20.52 22.81 22.73
N VAL A 23 19.92 21.70 22.28
CA VAL A 23 18.69 21.14 22.83
C VAL A 23 18.85 19.67 23.17
N SER A 24 18.14 19.21 24.20
CA SER A 24 18.03 17.79 24.50
C SER A 24 17.00 17.12 23.60
N ILE A 25 17.36 15.99 22.99
CA ILE A 25 16.46 15.22 22.12
C ILE A 25 16.35 13.80 22.66
N LEU A 26 15.11 13.33 22.84
CA LEU A 26 14.80 11.94 23.14
C LEU A 26 13.99 11.36 21.98
N LYS A 27 14.54 10.31 21.35
CA LYS A 27 13.86 9.49 20.35
C LYS A 27 13.04 8.43 21.06
N ILE A 28 11.76 8.35 20.73
CA ILE A 28 10.88 7.26 21.13
C ILE A 28 10.68 6.34 19.93
N GLY A 29 11.03 5.06 20.09
CA GLY A 29 10.88 4.05 19.05
C GLY A 29 10.17 2.78 19.52
N THR A 30 9.56 2.81 20.71
CA THR A 30 8.95 1.64 21.34
C THR A 30 7.59 1.98 21.92
N TYR A 31 6.73 0.97 21.98
CA TYR A 31 5.53 0.94 22.80
C TYR A 31 5.57 -0.34 23.65
N PRO A 32 5.37 -0.30 24.98
CA PRO A 32 5.08 0.89 25.82
C PRO A 32 6.21 1.94 25.86
N LEU A 33 5.86 3.15 26.32
CA LEU A 33 6.80 4.27 26.44
C LEU A 33 7.85 4.00 27.54
N PRO A 34 9.15 4.25 27.31
CA PRO A 34 10.20 4.00 28.31
C PRO A 34 10.15 5.03 29.44
N ARG A 35 9.34 4.74 30.48
CA ARG A 35 9.04 5.66 31.60
C ARG A 35 10.28 6.29 32.23
N ASN A 36 11.30 5.50 32.54
CA ASN A 36 12.51 6.01 33.19
C ASN A 36 13.29 7.01 32.32
N LEU A 37 13.36 6.79 31.00
CA LEU A 37 14.02 7.74 30.09
C LEU A 37 13.25 9.06 29.99
N VAL A 38 11.92 8.99 29.97
CA VAL A 38 11.05 10.18 29.95
C VAL A 38 11.24 10.98 31.24
N LEU A 39 11.26 10.33 32.40
CA LEU A 39 11.50 10.99 33.69
C LEU A 39 12.87 11.67 33.76
N GLN A 40 13.92 11.00 33.31
CA GLN A 40 15.26 11.59 33.25
C GLN A 40 15.32 12.87 32.40
N LEU A 41 14.55 12.93 31.31
CA LEU A 41 14.45 14.14 30.50
C LEU A 41 13.64 15.23 31.19
N LEU A 42 12.47 14.88 31.76
CA LEU A 42 11.61 15.81 32.52
C LEU A 42 12.39 16.51 33.64
N ASP A 43 13.30 15.81 34.32
CA ASP A 43 14.13 16.36 35.39
C ASP A 43 15.16 17.41 34.95
N ARG A 44 15.45 17.48 33.65
CA ARG A 44 16.54 18.30 33.10
C ARG A 44 16.05 19.49 32.29
N VAL A 45 14.76 19.59 32.01
CA VAL A 45 14.21 20.61 31.10
C VAL A 45 12.98 21.28 31.69
N LYS A 46 12.82 22.57 31.39
CA LYS A 46 11.63 23.35 31.78
C LYS A 46 10.45 23.13 30.83
N THR A 47 10.76 22.94 29.55
CA THR A 47 9.78 22.81 28.47
C THR A 47 10.11 21.60 27.62
N ILE A 48 9.09 20.79 27.31
CA ILE A 48 9.15 19.69 26.37
C ILE A 48 8.25 20.02 25.18
N LEU A 49 8.78 19.86 23.99
CA LEU A 49 8.01 19.85 22.74
C LEU A 49 7.94 18.42 22.22
N VAL A 50 6.73 17.93 21.95
CA VAL A 50 6.47 16.55 21.50
C VAL A 50 6.11 16.56 20.02
N PHE A 51 6.90 15.82 19.23
CA PHE A 51 6.64 15.56 17.82
C PHE A 51 6.27 14.09 17.63
N GLU A 52 5.10 13.85 17.05
CA GLU A 52 4.60 12.53 16.71
C GLU A 52 3.65 12.63 15.51
N GLU A 53 3.50 11.52 14.78
CA GLU A 53 2.59 11.47 13.64
C GLU A 53 1.20 11.01 14.06
N VAL A 54 0.19 11.44 13.29
CA VAL A 54 -1.24 11.11 13.48
C VAL A 54 -1.82 11.73 14.75
N GLU A 55 -1.92 10.98 15.85
CA GLU A 55 -2.60 11.40 17.09
C GLU A 55 -1.63 11.54 18.27
N PRO A 56 -1.93 12.38 19.29
CA PRO A 56 -1.02 12.74 20.39
C PRO A 56 -0.83 11.65 21.46
N ILE A 57 -0.60 10.40 21.06
CA ILE A 57 -0.52 9.24 21.97
C ILE A 57 0.70 9.33 22.89
N VAL A 58 1.84 9.78 22.38
CA VAL A 58 3.08 9.96 23.13
C VAL A 58 2.99 11.19 24.03
N GLU A 59 2.43 12.29 23.53
CA GLU A 59 2.18 13.50 24.33
C GLU A 59 1.28 13.20 25.53
N GLU A 60 0.16 12.49 25.33
CA GLU A 60 -0.75 12.07 26.40
C GLU A 60 -0.04 11.23 27.45
N GLN A 61 0.73 10.21 27.02
CA GLN A 61 1.47 9.36 27.95
C GLN A 61 2.56 10.11 28.73
N ILE A 62 3.25 11.08 28.11
CA ILE A 62 4.23 11.91 28.80
C ILE A 62 3.55 12.78 29.85
N LYS A 63 2.38 13.36 29.53
CA LYS A 63 1.58 14.14 30.50
C LYS A 63 1.15 13.29 31.69
N VAL A 64 0.70 12.05 31.46
CA VAL A 64 0.37 11.09 32.53
C VAL A 64 1.60 10.78 33.38
N ILE A 65 2.74 10.45 32.78
CA ILE A 65 3.98 10.16 33.52
C ILE A 65 4.44 11.36 34.35
N ALA A 66 4.36 12.57 33.78
CA ALA A 66 4.71 13.79 34.47
C ALA A 66 3.79 14.03 35.67
N PHE A 67 2.48 13.89 35.49
CA PHE A 67 1.48 14.04 36.54
C PHE A 67 1.70 13.04 37.69
N ASP A 68 1.78 11.74 37.39
CA ASP A 68 1.99 10.67 38.37
C ASP A 68 3.28 10.87 39.20
N SER A 69 4.29 11.50 38.59
CA SER A 69 5.62 11.65 39.16
C SER A 69 5.86 13.06 39.73
N GLY A 70 4.80 13.87 39.85
CA GLY A 70 4.84 15.22 40.43
C GLY A 70 5.74 16.20 39.65
N LYS A 71 5.93 16.01 38.34
CA LYS A 71 6.75 16.89 37.49
C LYS A 71 5.92 18.08 37.00
N THR A 72 6.50 19.27 37.04
CA THR A 72 5.85 20.54 36.69
C THR A 72 6.32 21.12 35.34
N CYS A 73 6.95 20.31 34.51
CA CYS A 73 7.47 20.72 33.21
C CYS A 73 6.33 21.14 32.27
N THR A 74 6.54 22.19 31.48
CA THR A 74 5.59 22.59 30.44
C THR A 74 5.68 21.61 29.27
N ILE A 75 4.63 20.84 29.00
CA ILE A 75 4.57 19.90 27.89
C ILE A 75 3.70 20.48 26.78
N LYS A 76 4.32 20.67 25.60
CA LYS A 76 3.74 21.24 24.39
C LYS A 76 3.75 20.20 23.28
N GLY A 77 2.76 20.25 22.39
CA GLY A 77 2.61 19.31 21.29
C GLY A 77 1.38 19.61 20.46
N LYS A 78 0.72 18.56 19.96
CA LYS A 78 -0.52 18.68 19.18
C LYS A 78 -1.68 19.14 20.05
N LEU A 79 -1.77 18.71 21.31
CA LEU A 79 -2.87 19.11 22.21
C LEU A 79 -2.81 20.59 22.61
N THR A 80 -1.63 21.21 22.54
CA THR A 80 -1.45 22.64 22.85
C THR A 80 -1.46 23.53 21.61
N GLY A 81 -1.51 22.94 20.40
CA GLY A 81 -1.41 23.65 19.13
C GLY A 81 0.00 24.17 18.80
N ASP A 82 1.02 23.85 19.60
CA ASP A 82 2.40 24.22 19.30
C ASP A 82 2.96 23.40 18.12
N VAL A 83 2.45 22.17 17.94
CA VAL A 83 2.71 21.27 16.80
C VAL A 83 1.40 21.04 16.05
N GLN A 84 1.42 21.06 14.72
CA GLN A 84 0.21 20.84 13.92
C GLN A 84 -0.37 19.45 14.16
N ARG A 85 -1.70 19.38 14.34
CA ARG A 85 -2.39 18.10 14.48
C ARG A 85 -2.70 17.51 13.12
N GLU A 86 -3.14 18.36 12.20
CA GLU A 86 -3.53 18.02 10.83
C GLU A 86 -2.30 17.94 9.91
N ARG A 87 -2.41 17.07 8.90
CA ARG A 87 -1.36 16.81 7.89
C ARG A 87 -0.09 16.18 8.47
N ASP A 88 0.68 15.56 7.59
CA ASP A 88 1.98 14.98 7.96
C ASP A 88 2.97 16.07 8.39
N LEU A 89 3.80 15.75 9.38
CA LEU A 89 4.89 16.64 9.75
C LEU A 89 5.96 16.61 8.66
N ASN A 90 6.56 17.78 8.43
CA ASN A 90 7.73 17.94 7.60
C ASN A 90 8.79 18.79 8.33
N VAL A 91 9.96 18.96 7.72
CA VAL A 91 11.08 19.69 8.33
C VAL A 91 10.68 21.13 8.65
N ASP A 92 9.93 21.81 7.77
CA ASP A 92 9.56 23.21 7.93
C ASP A 92 8.52 23.41 9.04
N ALA A 93 7.51 22.54 9.13
CA ALA A 93 6.52 22.54 10.20
C ALA A 93 7.18 22.32 11.57
N VAL A 94 8.14 21.39 11.63
CA VAL A 94 8.93 21.12 12.84
C VAL A 94 9.84 22.30 13.18
N ALA A 95 10.54 22.88 12.21
CA ALA A 95 11.41 24.04 12.40
C ALA A 95 10.63 25.25 12.89
N SER A 96 9.48 25.56 12.29
CA SER A 96 8.58 26.63 12.71
C SER A 96 8.09 26.44 14.15
N SER A 97 7.71 25.21 14.52
CA SER A 97 7.30 24.87 15.89
C SER A 97 8.42 25.07 16.90
N ILE A 98 9.64 24.59 16.60
CA ILE A 98 10.82 24.77 17.45
C ILE A 98 11.17 26.26 17.58
N ALA A 99 11.17 27.00 16.47
CA ALA A 99 11.53 28.40 16.43
C ALA A 99 10.59 29.24 17.29
N ARG A 100 9.28 29.02 17.18
CA ARG A 100 8.26 29.64 18.04
C ARG A 100 8.42 29.27 19.51
N ALA A 101 8.75 28.01 19.82
CA ALA A 101 8.92 27.56 21.20
C ALA A 101 10.15 28.19 21.89
N ILE A 102 11.20 28.49 21.14
CA ILE A 102 12.47 29.05 21.66
C ILE A 102 12.53 30.58 21.49
N GLY A 103 11.67 31.17 20.66
CA GLY A 103 11.64 32.61 20.37
C GLY A 103 12.72 33.05 19.38
N ILE A 104 13.09 32.19 18.44
CA ILE A 104 13.99 32.55 17.33
C ILE A 104 13.20 32.76 16.04
N LYS A 105 13.76 33.55 15.13
CA LYS A 105 13.18 33.76 13.79
C LYS A 105 13.45 32.53 12.93
N TYR A 106 12.41 31.99 12.32
CA TYR A 106 12.50 31.04 11.22
C TYR A 106 11.70 31.62 10.07
N GLU A 107 12.35 31.75 8.92
CA GLU A 107 11.72 32.24 7.69
C GLU A 107 11.45 31.01 6.83
N PRO A 108 10.18 30.66 6.57
CA PRO A 108 9.85 29.66 5.57
C PRO A 108 10.24 30.19 4.18
N LEU A 109 10.19 29.30 3.19
CA LEU A 109 10.40 29.67 1.79
C LEU A 109 9.50 30.84 1.40
N THR A 110 10.05 31.78 0.64
CA THR A 110 9.27 32.83 -0.01
C THR A 110 8.37 32.24 -1.08
N SER A 111 7.30 32.95 -1.44
CA SER A 111 6.39 32.49 -2.51
C SER A 111 7.10 32.32 -3.86
N GLU A 112 8.18 33.07 -4.10
CA GLU A 112 9.02 32.92 -5.30
C GLU A 112 9.82 31.61 -5.27
N GLU A 113 10.38 31.25 -4.12
CA GLU A 113 11.08 29.97 -3.94
C GLU A 113 10.13 28.78 -3.97
N GLU A 114 8.93 28.90 -3.40
CA GLU A 114 7.88 27.89 -3.50
C GLU A 114 7.49 27.63 -4.96
N ALA A 115 7.37 28.67 -5.78
CA ALA A 115 7.07 28.54 -7.21
C ALA A 115 8.18 27.80 -7.96
N VAL A 116 9.45 28.05 -7.62
CA VAL A 116 10.59 27.32 -8.18
C VAL A 116 10.54 25.84 -7.79
N VAL A 117 10.22 25.53 -6.54
CA VAL A 117 10.04 24.14 -6.07
C VAL A 117 8.90 23.47 -6.83
N GLU A 118 7.75 24.13 -6.99
CA GLU A 118 6.60 23.58 -7.71
C GLU A 118 6.93 23.28 -9.18
N GLU A 119 7.64 24.18 -9.85
CA GLU A 119 8.08 23.96 -11.24
C GLU A 119 9.09 22.80 -11.34
N SER A 120 9.99 22.67 -10.36
CA SER A 120 10.93 21.55 -10.29
C SER A 120 10.22 20.19 -10.15
N ILE A 121 9.08 20.14 -9.44
CA ILE A 121 8.29 18.91 -9.27
C ILE A 121 7.70 18.45 -10.60
N LYS A 122 7.32 19.38 -11.49
CA LYS A 122 6.73 19.05 -12.81
C LYS A 122 7.71 18.36 -13.75
N ILE A 123 9.00 18.72 -13.68
CA ILE A 123 10.06 18.13 -14.52
C ILE A 123 10.74 16.93 -13.87
N THR A 124 10.56 16.73 -12.56
CA THR A 124 11.17 15.61 -11.83
C THR A 124 10.48 14.29 -12.19
N PRO A 125 11.23 13.21 -12.50
CA PRO A 125 10.64 11.91 -12.71
C PRO A 125 9.78 11.46 -11.53
N LYS A 126 8.51 11.12 -11.80
CA LYS A 126 7.59 10.63 -10.76
C LYS A 126 8.17 9.36 -10.11
N ARG A 127 8.44 9.42 -8.81
CA ARG A 127 8.78 8.25 -7.99
C ARG A 127 7.51 7.45 -7.70
N ARG A 128 7.06 6.67 -8.69
CA ARG A 128 5.88 5.80 -8.53
C ARG A 128 6.19 4.68 -7.55
N LEU A 129 5.25 4.40 -6.65
CA LEU A 129 5.28 3.18 -5.85
C LEU A 129 4.83 2.02 -6.74
N LEU A 130 5.76 1.12 -7.05
CA LEU A 130 5.54 0.01 -7.99
C LEU A 130 5.29 -1.29 -7.25
N MET A 131 4.55 -2.19 -7.90
CA MET A 131 4.49 -3.59 -7.50
C MET A 131 5.82 -4.29 -7.80
N CYS A 132 6.14 -5.33 -7.03
CA CYS A 132 7.31 -6.18 -7.29
C CYS A 132 7.23 -6.81 -8.69
N PRO A 133 8.35 -7.01 -9.40
CA PRO A 133 8.35 -7.78 -10.64
C PRO A 133 7.76 -9.17 -10.42
N GLY A 134 6.76 -9.54 -11.22
CA GLY A 134 6.02 -10.80 -11.05
C GLY A 134 4.97 -10.81 -9.94
N CYS A 135 4.63 -9.67 -9.33
CA CYS A 135 3.55 -9.62 -8.35
C CYS A 135 2.22 -10.15 -8.95
N PRO A 136 1.53 -11.09 -8.29
CA PRO A 136 0.25 -11.61 -8.77
C PRO A 136 -0.86 -10.56 -8.77
N HIS A 137 -0.76 -9.52 -7.94
CA HIS A 137 -1.71 -8.41 -7.94
C HIS A 137 -1.63 -7.58 -9.22
N THR A 138 -0.44 -7.42 -9.81
CA THR A 138 -0.27 -6.77 -11.12
C THR A 138 -1.05 -7.50 -12.20
N ALA A 139 -0.96 -8.84 -12.21
CA ALA A 139 -1.71 -9.69 -13.12
C ALA A 139 -3.22 -9.64 -12.85
N THR A 140 -3.64 -9.67 -11.57
CA THR A 140 -5.05 -9.54 -11.18
C THR A 140 -5.66 -8.23 -11.68
N PHE A 141 -4.98 -7.10 -11.49
CA PHE A 141 -5.47 -5.82 -12.02
C PHE A 141 -5.55 -5.78 -13.54
N PHE A 142 -4.57 -6.38 -14.23
CA PHE A 142 -4.63 -6.52 -15.70
C PHE A 142 -5.86 -7.34 -16.12
N ILE A 143 -6.10 -8.47 -15.44
CA ILE A 143 -7.27 -9.33 -15.65
C ILE A 143 -8.57 -8.56 -15.46
N ILE A 144 -8.74 -7.82 -14.35
CA ILE A 144 -9.96 -7.05 -14.06
C ILE A 144 -10.21 -6.02 -15.17
N ASN A 145 -9.20 -5.26 -15.57
CA ASN A 145 -9.36 -4.26 -16.64
C ASN A 145 -9.72 -4.90 -18.00
N GLN A 146 -9.09 -6.03 -18.34
CA GLN A 146 -9.40 -6.75 -19.58
C GLN A 146 -10.81 -7.35 -19.55
N ALA A 147 -11.24 -7.88 -18.41
CA ALA A 147 -12.60 -8.35 -18.20
C ALA A 147 -13.61 -7.20 -18.29
N GLY A 148 -13.28 -6.03 -17.71
CA GLY A 148 -14.10 -4.82 -17.81
C GLY A 148 -14.35 -4.39 -19.24
N ARG A 149 -13.29 -4.33 -20.07
CA ARG A 149 -13.41 -4.06 -21.51
C ARG A 149 -14.33 -5.04 -22.24
N LYS A 150 -14.45 -6.28 -21.75
CA LYS A 150 -15.27 -7.35 -22.36
C LYS A 150 -16.72 -7.36 -21.85
N ALA A 151 -16.96 -6.97 -20.59
CA ALA A 151 -18.19 -7.33 -19.89
C ALA A 151 -18.79 -6.23 -18.99
N ALA A 152 -18.04 -5.18 -18.64
CA ALA A 152 -18.56 -4.15 -17.76
C ALA A 152 -19.63 -3.31 -18.45
N LYS A 153 -20.70 -2.99 -17.71
CA LYS A 153 -21.61 -1.90 -18.03
C LYS A 153 -20.96 -0.61 -17.55
N GLY A 154 -20.62 0.30 -18.45
CA GLY A 154 -19.90 1.52 -18.10
C GLY A 154 -18.42 1.29 -17.74
N LYS A 155 -17.88 2.17 -16.91
CA LYS A 155 -16.51 2.10 -16.36
C LYS A 155 -16.48 1.13 -15.17
N ILE A 156 -15.26 0.80 -14.74
CA ILE A 156 -15.06 0.16 -13.45
C ILE A 156 -14.84 1.26 -12.42
N ILE A 157 -15.59 1.23 -11.32
CA ILE A 157 -15.32 2.03 -10.12
C ILE A 157 -14.64 1.11 -9.10
N TYR A 158 -13.38 1.37 -8.84
CA TYR A 158 -12.59 0.61 -7.88
C TYR A 158 -12.75 1.16 -6.47
N SER A 159 -13.23 0.29 -5.57
CA SER A 159 -13.23 0.56 -4.14
C SER A 159 -12.11 -0.19 -3.43
N GLY A 160 -11.05 0.53 -3.09
CA GLY A 160 -9.85 -0.03 -2.47
C GLY A 160 -9.70 0.32 -0.99
N ASP A 161 -8.87 -0.47 -0.33
CA ASP A 161 -8.39 -0.25 1.03
C ASP A 161 -6.88 -0.50 1.13
N ILE A 162 -6.36 -0.68 2.35
CA ILE A 162 -4.93 -0.73 2.61
C ILE A 162 -4.36 -2.15 2.51
N GLY A 163 -3.39 -2.32 1.62
CA GLY A 163 -2.61 -3.54 1.38
C GLY A 163 -1.78 -3.41 0.10
N CYS A 164 -1.05 -4.44 -0.34
CA CYS A 164 -0.24 -4.35 -1.58
C CYS A 164 -1.03 -3.88 -2.80
N TYR A 165 -2.30 -4.29 -2.93
CA TYR A 165 -3.22 -3.85 -3.98
C TYR A 165 -3.56 -2.35 -3.95
N ALA A 166 -3.33 -1.64 -2.82
CA ALA A 166 -3.40 -0.17 -2.74
C ALA A 166 -2.42 0.52 -3.69
N LEU A 167 -1.29 -0.14 -4.00
CA LEU A 167 -0.37 0.35 -5.02
C LEU A 167 -0.99 0.39 -6.42
N GLY A 168 -2.19 -0.19 -6.62
CA GLY A 168 -3.01 0.03 -7.81
C GLY A 168 -3.26 1.51 -8.11
N PHE A 169 -3.27 2.38 -7.08
CA PHE A 169 -3.38 3.82 -7.26
C PHE A 169 -2.12 4.45 -7.90
N TYR A 170 -0.93 4.03 -7.45
CA TYR A 170 0.33 4.67 -7.81
C TYR A 170 1.08 3.99 -8.97
N ALA A 171 0.90 2.67 -9.12
CA ALA A 171 1.67 1.83 -10.04
C ALA A 171 1.17 1.91 -11.49
N PHE A 172 -0.05 2.41 -11.73
CA PHE A 172 -0.69 2.40 -13.03
C PHE A 172 -1.10 3.80 -13.49
N ASP A 173 -1.30 3.95 -14.79
CA ASP A 173 -1.79 5.18 -15.43
C ASP A 173 -2.77 4.79 -16.55
N PRO A 174 -4.09 5.03 -16.38
CA PRO A 174 -4.74 5.60 -15.21
C PRO A 174 -4.65 4.68 -13.96
N PRO A 175 -4.86 5.24 -12.75
CA PRO A 175 -4.96 4.46 -11.50
C PRO A 175 -5.99 3.33 -11.59
N ARG A 176 -5.75 2.24 -10.86
CA ARG A 176 -6.67 1.08 -10.73
C ARG A 176 -7.30 1.01 -9.34
N GLN A 177 -7.49 2.18 -8.75
CA GLN A 177 -8.16 2.45 -7.49
C GLN A 177 -8.77 3.84 -7.59
N ASP A 178 -10.06 3.99 -7.32
CA ASP A 178 -10.74 5.29 -7.29
C ASP A 178 -10.89 5.80 -5.85
N THR A 179 -11.04 4.87 -4.90
CA THR A 179 -11.05 5.17 -3.47
C THR A 179 -10.03 4.33 -2.72
N GLN A 180 -9.41 4.91 -1.69
CA GLN A 180 -8.47 4.23 -0.81
C GLN A 180 -8.47 4.92 0.56
N LEU A 181 -9.15 4.32 1.54
CA LEU A 181 -9.36 4.93 2.86
C LEU A 181 -8.54 4.24 3.95
N CYS A 182 -9.18 3.40 4.76
CA CYS A 182 -8.54 2.64 5.83
C CYS A 182 -8.62 1.13 5.54
N MET A 183 -7.81 0.34 6.25
CA MET A 183 -7.83 -1.13 6.15
C MET A 183 -9.24 -1.67 6.42
N GLY A 184 -9.80 -2.44 5.49
CA GLY A 184 -11.15 -3.00 5.56
C GLY A 184 -12.26 -2.14 4.93
N ALA A 185 -11.96 -0.94 4.43
CA ALA A 185 -12.99 -0.02 3.92
C ALA A 185 -13.59 -0.44 2.56
N SER A 186 -12.88 -1.22 1.75
CA SER A 186 -13.20 -1.48 0.33
C SER A 186 -14.61 -2.04 0.11
N ILE A 187 -14.99 -3.10 0.82
CA ILE A 187 -16.33 -3.70 0.66
C ILE A 187 -17.42 -2.76 1.20
N GLY A 188 -17.15 -2.03 2.29
CA GLY A 188 -18.10 -1.08 2.87
C GLY A 188 -18.40 0.11 1.96
N VAL A 189 -17.35 0.70 1.37
CA VAL A 189 -17.50 1.78 0.38
C VAL A 189 -18.15 1.24 -0.89
N GLY A 190 -17.75 0.06 -1.36
CA GLY A 190 -18.37 -0.63 -2.49
C GLY A 190 -19.87 -0.86 -2.31
N ASN A 191 -20.32 -1.25 -1.11
CA ASN A 191 -21.75 -1.35 -0.78
C ASN A 191 -22.48 -0.02 -0.97
N GLY A 192 -21.92 1.08 -0.48
CA GLY A 192 -22.51 2.41 -0.64
C GLY A 192 -22.63 2.80 -2.11
N LEU A 193 -21.58 2.57 -2.90
CA LEU A 193 -21.55 2.84 -4.34
C LEU A 193 -22.60 1.98 -5.08
N ALA A 194 -22.71 0.69 -4.76
CA ALA A 194 -23.69 -0.19 -5.39
C ALA A 194 -25.15 0.28 -5.19
N HIS A 195 -25.42 1.08 -4.15
CA HIS A 195 -26.74 1.62 -3.84
C HIS A 195 -26.89 3.11 -4.16
N SER A 196 -25.86 3.76 -4.72
CA SER A 196 -25.90 5.20 -5.02
C SER A 196 -26.55 5.54 -6.36
N GLY A 197 -26.98 4.53 -7.13
CA GLY A 197 -27.58 4.70 -8.46
C GLY A 197 -26.56 4.84 -9.60
N VAL A 198 -25.30 4.48 -9.39
CA VAL A 198 -24.31 4.40 -10.49
C VAL A 198 -24.63 3.21 -11.40
N GLU A 199 -24.49 3.41 -12.71
CA GLU A 199 -24.66 2.34 -13.72
C GLU A 199 -23.34 1.60 -14.02
N ASP A 200 -22.22 2.17 -13.57
CA ASP A 200 -20.87 1.62 -13.68
C ASP A 200 -20.68 0.37 -12.80
N VAL A 201 -19.76 -0.52 -13.19
CA VAL A 201 -19.46 -1.72 -12.40
C VAL A 201 -18.60 -1.37 -11.19
N VAL A 202 -19.12 -1.63 -9.99
CA VAL A 202 -18.38 -1.48 -8.73
C VAL A 202 -17.52 -2.71 -8.47
N VAL A 203 -16.21 -2.51 -8.32
CA VAL A 203 -15.23 -3.56 -7.99
C VAL A 203 -14.54 -3.21 -6.67
N ALA A 204 -14.86 -3.92 -5.60
CA ALA A 204 -14.13 -3.79 -4.33
C ALA A 204 -12.89 -4.70 -4.35
N THR A 205 -11.71 -4.15 -4.06
CA THR A 205 -10.47 -4.92 -3.96
C THR A 205 -10.02 -4.99 -2.52
N ILE A 206 -9.78 -6.20 -2.00
CA ILE A 206 -9.36 -6.42 -0.62
C ILE A 206 -8.30 -7.52 -0.55
N GLY A 207 -7.35 -7.43 0.37
CA GLY A 207 -6.36 -8.50 0.59
C GLY A 207 -6.93 -9.65 1.42
N ASP A 208 -6.35 -10.84 1.32
CA ASP A 208 -6.66 -11.99 2.19
C ASP A 208 -6.57 -11.67 3.69
N SER A 209 -5.46 -11.09 4.15
CA SER A 209 -5.27 -10.73 5.55
C SER A 209 -6.31 -9.72 6.01
N THR A 210 -6.60 -8.73 5.16
CA THR A 210 -7.56 -7.66 5.44
C THR A 210 -8.99 -8.17 5.41
N PHE A 211 -9.30 -9.09 4.50
CA PHE A 211 -10.59 -9.75 4.43
C PHE A 211 -10.92 -10.47 5.74
N ILE A 212 -9.97 -11.26 6.25
CA ILE A 212 -10.11 -11.96 7.54
C ILE A 212 -10.23 -10.96 8.70
N HIS A 213 -9.48 -9.85 8.67
CA HIS A 213 -9.47 -8.87 9.75
C HIS A 213 -10.75 -8.04 9.84
N ALA A 214 -11.24 -7.53 8.70
CA ALA A 214 -12.29 -6.51 8.65
C ALA A 214 -13.24 -6.64 7.45
N GLY A 215 -12.98 -7.53 6.49
CA GLY A 215 -13.81 -7.69 5.29
C GLY A 215 -15.04 -8.59 5.46
N ILE A 216 -15.08 -9.45 6.49
CA ILE A 216 -16.21 -10.38 6.73
C ILE A 216 -17.51 -9.63 7.06
N PRO A 217 -17.57 -8.70 8.05
CA PRO A 217 -18.81 -7.97 8.35
C PRO A 217 -19.38 -7.17 7.16
N PRO A 218 -18.60 -6.38 6.39
CA PRO A 218 -19.15 -5.66 5.25
C PRO A 218 -19.55 -6.60 4.09
N LEU A 219 -18.96 -7.80 3.97
CA LEU A 219 -19.43 -8.80 3.01
C LEU A 219 -20.82 -9.34 3.39
N ILE A 220 -21.06 -9.64 4.67
CA ILE A 220 -22.40 -10.03 5.15
C ILE A 220 -23.40 -8.91 4.87
N ASN A 221 -23.01 -7.65 5.10
CA ASN A 221 -23.85 -6.51 4.77
C ASN A 221 -24.15 -6.40 3.27
N ALA A 222 -23.18 -6.71 2.41
CA ALA A 222 -23.35 -6.73 0.95
C ALA A 222 -24.40 -7.77 0.52
N VAL A 223 -24.31 -8.97 1.10
CA VAL A 223 -25.29 -10.05 0.88
C VAL A 223 -26.68 -9.62 1.37
N TYR A 224 -26.79 -9.18 2.63
CA TYR A 224 -28.05 -8.80 3.25
C TYR A 224 -28.80 -7.71 2.47
N ASN A 225 -28.07 -6.72 1.94
CA ASN A 225 -28.66 -5.61 1.17
C ASN A 225 -28.70 -5.88 -0.34
N ASN A 226 -28.35 -7.08 -0.81
CA ASN A 226 -28.36 -7.43 -2.23
C ASN A 226 -27.54 -6.47 -3.11
N ALA A 227 -26.32 -6.11 -2.66
CA ALA A 227 -25.44 -5.20 -3.39
C ALA A 227 -24.99 -5.81 -4.73
N SER A 228 -25.23 -5.11 -5.84
CA SER A 228 -24.72 -5.47 -7.17
C SER A 228 -23.28 -4.98 -7.35
N MET A 229 -22.31 -5.81 -6.97
CA MET A 229 -20.88 -5.49 -7.07
C MET A 229 -20.02 -6.75 -7.19
N VAL A 230 -18.78 -6.58 -7.64
CA VAL A 230 -17.76 -7.63 -7.62
C VAL A 230 -16.77 -7.36 -6.50
N VAL A 231 -16.57 -8.32 -5.60
CA VAL A 231 -15.49 -8.29 -4.61
C VAL A 231 -14.35 -9.18 -5.11
N VAL A 232 -13.15 -8.61 -5.25
CA VAL A 232 -11.94 -9.34 -5.61
C VAL A 232 -11.04 -9.42 -4.39
N ILE A 233 -10.87 -10.64 -3.86
CA ILE A 233 -9.95 -10.94 -2.77
C ILE A 233 -8.59 -11.29 -3.38
N PHE A 234 -7.59 -10.46 -3.08
CA PHE A 234 -6.21 -10.61 -3.50
C PHE A 234 -5.48 -11.51 -2.50
N ASP A 235 -5.57 -12.83 -2.71
CA ASP A 235 -5.00 -13.86 -1.83
C ASP A 235 -3.56 -14.19 -2.24
N ASN A 236 -2.59 -13.61 -1.54
CA ASN A 236 -1.17 -13.84 -1.77
C ASN A 236 -0.51 -14.68 -0.66
N GLU A 237 -1.31 -15.23 0.24
CA GLU A 237 -0.89 -16.07 1.36
C GLU A 237 0.12 -15.38 2.28
N THR A 238 0.04 -14.07 2.49
CA THR A 238 0.85 -13.34 3.50
C THR A 238 0.39 -11.89 3.71
N THR A 239 0.63 -11.31 4.88
CA THR A 239 0.47 -9.86 5.08
C THR A 239 1.71 -9.12 4.53
N ALA A 240 1.83 -9.04 3.20
CA ALA A 240 3.07 -8.66 2.51
C ALA A 240 3.58 -7.25 2.84
N MET A 241 2.75 -6.23 2.68
CA MET A 241 3.17 -4.81 2.78
C MET A 241 3.76 -4.44 4.14
N THR A 242 3.27 -5.06 5.20
CA THR A 242 3.72 -4.79 6.57
C THR A 242 5.00 -5.54 6.93
N GLY A 243 5.53 -6.39 6.05
CA GLY A 243 6.73 -7.18 6.31
C GLY A 243 6.49 -8.69 6.36
N HIS A 244 5.47 -9.20 5.67
CA HIS A 244 5.17 -10.64 5.53
C HIS A 244 4.75 -11.32 6.83
N GLN A 245 3.90 -10.66 7.62
CA GLN A 245 3.38 -11.22 8.86
C GLN A 245 2.47 -12.43 8.56
N PRO A 246 2.48 -13.44 9.46
CA PRO A 246 1.51 -14.51 9.40
C PRO A 246 0.09 -14.00 9.71
N HIS A 247 -0.90 -14.64 9.12
CA HIS A 247 -2.32 -14.43 9.39
C HIS A 247 -3.09 -15.77 9.32
N PRO A 248 -4.35 -15.85 9.77
CA PRO A 248 -5.08 -17.12 9.83
C PRO A 248 -5.21 -17.86 8.47
N GLY A 249 -5.12 -17.13 7.36
CA GLY A 249 -5.18 -17.67 6.00
C GLY A 249 -3.97 -18.52 5.60
N ILE A 250 -2.89 -18.56 6.37
CA ILE A 250 -1.71 -19.39 6.08
C ILE A 250 -1.54 -20.59 7.02
N GLY A 251 -2.29 -20.63 8.14
CA GLY A 251 -2.17 -21.70 9.13
C GLY A 251 -0.84 -21.71 9.88
N VAL A 252 -0.22 -20.54 10.09
CA VAL A 252 1.01 -20.39 10.90
C VAL A 252 0.82 -19.23 11.86
N THR A 253 1.23 -19.38 13.12
CA THR A 253 1.13 -18.34 14.15
C THR A 253 2.30 -17.35 14.06
N ALA A 254 2.19 -16.23 14.79
CA ALA A 254 3.28 -15.24 14.93
C ALA A 254 4.58 -15.85 15.51
N THR A 255 4.48 -16.96 16.24
CA THR A 255 5.62 -17.70 16.80
C THR A 255 6.14 -18.81 15.89
N GLY A 256 5.61 -18.94 14.67
CA GLY A 256 6.02 -19.94 13.69
C GLY A 256 5.41 -21.33 13.89
N SER A 257 4.48 -21.49 14.84
CA SER A 257 3.79 -22.77 15.06
C SER A 257 2.73 -23.00 13.97
N ARG A 258 2.68 -24.21 13.42
CA ARG A 258 1.62 -24.60 12.49
C ARG A 258 0.28 -24.73 13.23
N THR A 259 -0.78 -24.25 12.61
CA THR A 259 -2.15 -24.26 13.12
C THR A 259 -3.13 -24.48 11.96
N ARG A 260 -4.43 -24.40 12.23
CA ARG A 260 -5.49 -24.53 11.21
C ARG A 260 -5.39 -23.36 10.22
N LYS A 261 -5.26 -23.70 8.93
CA LYS A 261 -5.41 -22.75 7.82
C LYS A 261 -6.90 -22.49 7.60
N LEU A 262 -7.31 -21.21 7.60
CA LEU A 262 -8.67 -20.84 7.19
C LEU A 262 -8.78 -20.85 5.66
N ASN A 263 -9.89 -21.36 5.16
CA ASN A 263 -10.23 -21.35 3.75
C ASN A 263 -11.17 -20.18 3.46
N ILE A 264 -10.75 -19.24 2.61
CA ILE A 264 -11.50 -18.01 2.33
C ILE A 264 -12.83 -18.33 1.65
N GLU A 265 -12.85 -19.32 0.76
CA GLU A 265 -14.02 -19.81 0.04
C GLU A 265 -15.12 -20.23 1.00
N ASP A 266 -14.76 -20.95 2.06
CA ASP A 266 -15.72 -21.46 3.03
C ASP A 266 -16.33 -20.31 3.84
N ILE A 267 -15.53 -19.29 4.18
CA ILE A 267 -16.01 -18.07 4.85
C ILE A 267 -16.94 -17.29 3.93
N VAL A 268 -16.54 -17.07 2.68
CA VAL A 268 -17.33 -16.34 1.68
C VAL A 268 -18.69 -17.01 1.46
N LYS A 269 -18.71 -18.34 1.30
CA LYS A 269 -19.95 -19.12 1.17
C LYS A 269 -20.79 -19.05 2.44
N ALA A 270 -20.18 -19.14 3.62
CA ALA A 270 -20.88 -19.02 4.90
C ALA A 270 -21.51 -17.63 5.11
N CYS A 271 -20.95 -16.57 4.51
CA CYS A 271 -21.56 -15.24 4.48
C CYS A 271 -22.80 -15.14 3.58
N GLY A 272 -23.12 -16.18 2.79
CA GLY A 272 -24.29 -16.23 1.91
C GLY A 272 -24.02 -15.80 0.46
N VAL A 273 -22.76 -15.72 0.03
CA VAL A 273 -22.45 -15.41 -1.38
C VAL A 273 -22.70 -16.62 -2.27
N GLU A 274 -23.56 -16.47 -3.27
CA GLU A 274 -23.92 -17.53 -4.22
C GLU A 274 -22.88 -17.73 -5.32
N HIS A 275 -22.36 -16.62 -5.89
CA HIS A 275 -21.38 -16.67 -6.97
C HIS A 275 -19.96 -16.45 -6.45
N VAL A 276 -19.21 -17.55 -6.32
CA VAL A 276 -17.81 -17.56 -5.85
C VAL A 276 -16.93 -18.29 -6.85
N LYS A 277 -15.84 -17.65 -7.30
CA LYS A 277 -14.82 -18.29 -8.16
C LYS A 277 -13.43 -18.06 -7.59
N VAL A 278 -12.59 -19.09 -7.70
CA VAL A 278 -11.16 -18.99 -7.39
C VAL A 278 -10.42 -18.99 -8.72
N ILE A 279 -9.49 -18.05 -8.89
CA ILE A 279 -8.66 -17.94 -10.10
C ILE A 279 -7.19 -17.93 -9.72
N ASP A 280 -6.34 -18.46 -10.59
CA ASP A 280 -4.91 -18.19 -10.55
C ASP A 280 -4.61 -17.02 -11.51
N PRO A 281 -4.19 -15.84 -11.02
CA PRO A 281 -3.92 -14.68 -11.87
C PRO A 281 -2.77 -14.89 -12.87
N TYR A 282 -2.00 -15.98 -12.77
CA TYR A 282 -1.03 -16.35 -13.80
C TYR A 282 -1.66 -17.12 -14.96
N ASN A 283 -2.89 -17.62 -14.84
CA ASN A 283 -3.68 -18.20 -15.92
C ASN A 283 -4.57 -17.12 -16.54
N ILE A 284 -3.95 -16.24 -17.33
CA ILE A 284 -4.56 -14.95 -17.73
C ILE A 284 -5.89 -15.10 -18.46
N ARG A 285 -6.00 -16.01 -19.44
CA ARG A 285 -7.21 -16.12 -20.27
C ARG A 285 -8.42 -16.61 -19.47
N GLU A 286 -8.25 -17.72 -18.76
CA GLU A 286 -9.29 -18.30 -17.90
C GLU A 286 -9.74 -17.29 -16.83
N SER A 287 -8.77 -16.59 -16.24
CA SER A 287 -9.05 -15.56 -15.24
C SER A 287 -9.85 -14.38 -15.78
N ILE A 288 -9.56 -13.92 -17.01
CA ILE A 288 -10.35 -12.87 -17.67
C ILE A 288 -11.79 -13.32 -17.88
N ASP A 289 -12.00 -14.57 -18.30
CA ASP A 289 -13.34 -15.10 -18.53
C ASP A 289 -14.14 -15.23 -17.23
N ALA A 290 -13.52 -15.72 -16.15
CA ALA A 290 -14.15 -15.81 -14.84
C ALA A 290 -14.52 -14.44 -14.26
N VAL A 291 -13.64 -13.43 -14.38
CA VAL A 291 -13.94 -12.07 -13.92
C VAL A 291 -15.01 -11.42 -14.81
N ALA A 292 -15.01 -11.68 -16.12
CA ALA A 292 -16.05 -11.19 -17.03
C ALA A 292 -17.42 -11.86 -16.80
N GLU A 293 -17.45 -13.11 -16.32
CA GLU A 293 -18.67 -13.77 -15.80
C GLU A 293 -19.14 -13.07 -14.53
N ALA A 294 -18.25 -12.83 -13.57
CA ALA A 294 -18.56 -12.13 -12.33
C ALA A 294 -19.13 -10.72 -12.54
N MET A 295 -18.60 -9.94 -13.50
CA MET A 295 -19.10 -8.61 -13.83
C MET A 295 -20.48 -8.61 -14.50
N ARG A 296 -20.89 -9.73 -15.11
CA ARG A 296 -22.23 -9.90 -15.70
C ARG A 296 -23.25 -10.45 -14.71
N TYR A 297 -22.79 -10.99 -13.59
CA TYR A 297 -23.67 -11.49 -12.55
C TYR A 297 -24.42 -10.31 -11.91
N PRO A 298 -25.77 -10.36 -11.82
CA PRO A 298 -26.59 -9.20 -11.43
C PRO A 298 -26.56 -8.87 -9.93
N HIS A 299 -25.96 -9.72 -9.11
CA HIS A 299 -25.87 -9.56 -7.66
C HIS A 299 -24.40 -9.58 -7.21
N LEU A 300 -24.17 -9.70 -5.90
CA LEU A 300 -22.84 -9.82 -5.34
C LEU A 300 -22.09 -11.04 -5.88
N SER A 301 -20.90 -10.81 -6.43
CA SER A 301 -20.00 -11.85 -6.90
C SER A 301 -18.64 -11.74 -6.21
N VAL A 302 -18.05 -12.86 -5.81
CA VAL A 302 -16.71 -12.89 -5.21
C VAL A 302 -15.73 -13.66 -6.10
N ILE A 303 -14.62 -12.99 -6.43
CA ILE A 303 -13.45 -13.59 -7.06
C ILE A 303 -12.33 -13.68 -6.03
N ILE A 304 -11.80 -14.87 -5.79
CA ILE A 304 -10.58 -15.07 -4.99
C ILE A 304 -9.42 -15.26 -5.98
N SER A 305 -8.63 -14.21 -6.16
CA SER A 305 -7.42 -14.26 -6.99
C SER A 305 -6.26 -14.76 -6.16
N ARG A 306 -5.97 -16.07 -6.25
CA ARG A 306 -5.02 -16.75 -5.37
C ARG A 306 -3.71 -17.05 -6.08
N ARG A 307 -2.62 -16.49 -5.56
CA ARG A 307 -1.25 -16.85 -5.92
C ARG A 307 -0.28 -16.31 -4.89
N GLN A 308 0.61 -17.16 -4.38
CA GLN A 308 1.63 -16.79 -3.39
C GLN A 308 2.38 -15.50 -3.78
N CYS A 309 2.62 -14.64 -2.79
CA CYS A 309 3.47 -13.47 -2.94
C CYS A 309 4.82 -13.85 -3.57
N ILE A 310 5.19 -13.16 -4.66
CA ILE A 310 6.41 -13.48 -5.40
C ILE A 310 7.66 -13.42 -4.51
N LEU A 311 7.70 -12.52 -3.52
CA LEU A 311 8.84 -12.41 -2.61
C LEU A 311 8.97 -13.62 -1.67
N GLU A 312 7.85 -14.14 -1.15
CA GLU A 312 7.84 -15.38 -0.37
C GLU A 312 8.22 -16.57 -1.22
N TRP A 313 7.65 -16.68 -2.42
CA TRP A 313 7.99 -17.74 -3.37
C TRP A 313 9.49 -17.74 -3.71
N LEU A 314 10.10 -16.57 -3.91
CA LEU A 314 11.55 -16.44 -4.13
C LEU A 314 12.37 -16.82 -2.90
N ARG A 315 11.92 -16.48 -1.69
CA ARG A 315 12.58 -16.87 -0.43
C ARG A 315 12.55 -18.40 -0.27
N GLU A 316 11.40 -19.02 -0.51
CA GLU A 316 11.27 -20.48 -0.48
C GLU A 316 12.11 -21.17 -1.57
N SER A 317 12.04 -20.67 -2.80
CA SER A 317 12.78 -21.21 -3.94
C SER A 317 14.29 -21.19 -3.68
N ARG A 318 14.82 -20.09 -3.13
CA ARG A 318 16.23 -20.01 -2.71
C ARG A 318 16.58 -21.04 -1.63
N ARG A 319 15.73 -21.22 -0.62
CA ARG A 319 15.93 -22.24 0.42
C ARG A 319 15.93 -23.67 -0.15
N LYS A 320 15.14 -23.92 -1.19
CA LYS A 320 15.05 -25.21 -1.89
C LYS A 320 16.10 -25.39 -2.99
N GLY A 321 16.94 -24.39 -3.26
CA GLY A 321 17.93 -24.43 -4.35
C GLY A 321 17.31 -24.40 -5.76
N VAL A 322 16.07 -23.95 -5.90
CA VAL A 322 15.38 -23.84 -7.19
C VAL A 322 15.97 -22.67 -7.97
N LYS A 323 16.49 -22.95 -9.18
CA LYS A 323 16.91 -21.91 -10.12
C LYS A 323 15.68 -21.21 -10.69
N ILE A 324 15.64 -19.89 -10.59
CA ILE A 324 14.57 -19.07 -11.12
C ILE A 324 14.97 -18.63 -12.53
N GLY A 325 14.15 -18.99 -13.52
CA GLY A 325 14.34 -18.56 -14.90
C GLY A 325 14.12 -17.06 -15.07
N SER A 326 14.56 -16.53 -16.21
CA SER A 326 14.26 -15.15 -16.61
C SER A 326 13.63 -15.11 -17.99
N TYR A 327 13.17 -13.95 -18.41
CA TYR A 327 12.60 -13.74 -19.75
C TYR A 327 13.36 -12.63 -20.44
N TYR A 328 13.37 -12.65 -21.77
CA TYR A 328 13.91 -11.60 -22.61
C TYR A 328 12.92 -11.23 -23.72
N ILE A 329 13.12 -10.05 -24.33
CA ILE A 329 12.31 -9.58 -25.45
C ILE A 329 13.15 -9.67 -26.72
N ASP A 330 12.65 -10.41 -27.71
CA ASP A 330 13.18 -10.51 -29.06
C ASP A 330 12.93 -9.19 -29.83
N PRO A 331 13.98 -8.39 -30.13
CA PRO A 331 13.81 -7.08 -30.75
C PRO A 331 13.17 -7.15 -32.13
N GLU A 332 13.43 -8.20 -32.90
CA GLU A 332 12.89 -8.36 -34.27
C GLU A 332 11.38 -8.60 -34.27
N LYS A 333 10.85 -9.19 -33.20
CA LYS A 333 9.41 -9.45 -33.03
C LYS A 333 8.69 -8.34 -32.25
N CYS A 334 9.43 -7.46 -31.58
CA CYS A 334 8.86 -6.42 -30.76
C CYS A 334 8.43 -5.23 -31.62
N LYS A 335 7.10 -5.01 -31.72
CA LYS A 335 6.53 -3.87 -32.45
C LYS A 335 6.41 -2.56 -31.65
N GLY A 336 7.05 -2.47 -30.48
CA GLY A 336 7.04 -1.25 -29.65
C GLY A 336 5.68 -0.84 -29.06
N CYS A 337 4.69 -1.75 -28.98
CA CYS A 337 3.30 -1.41 -28.58
C CYS A 337 3.10 -1.04 -27.10
N LYS A 338 4.11 -1.24 -26.24
CA LYS A 338 4.11 -0.89 -24.80
C LYS A 338 3.01 -1.56 -23.95
N LEU A 339 2.28 -2.56 -24.45
CA LEU A 339 1.27 -3.30 -23.67
C LEU A 339 1.84 -3.87 -22.37
N CYS A 340 3.05 -4.47 -22.43
CA CYS A 340 3.73 -5.03 -21.27
C CYS A 340 4.18 -4.00 -20.22
N ILE A 341 4.20 -2.72 -20.58
CA ILE A 341 4.62 -1.59 -19.72
C ILE A 341 3.38 -0.83 -19.25
N ASN A 342 2.58 -0.28 -20.17
CA ASN A 342 1.48 0.61 -19.83
C ASN A 342 0.26 -0.15 -19.28
N GLU A 343 -0.08 -1.26 -19.92
CA GLU A 343 -1.28 -2.03 -19.58
C GLU A 343 -0.98 -3.14 -18.57
N PHE A 344 0.18 -3.79 -18.64
CA PHE A 344 0.55 -4.78 -17.62
C PHE A 344 1.24 -4.17 -16.41
N GLY A 345 2.19 -3.25 -16.59
CA GLY A 345 2.87 -2.56 -15.48
C GLY A 345 3.95 -3.38 -14.78
N CYS A 346 4.69 -4.23 -15.50
CA CYS A 346 5.82 -4.94 -14.88
C CYS A 346 7.01 -4.00 -14.67
N SER A 347 7.45 -3.84 -13.43
CA SER A 347 8.58 -2.98 -13.05
C SER A 347 9.95 -3.47 -13.53
N ALA A 348 10.05 -4.71 -14.03
CA ALA A 348 11.27 -5.21 -14.69
C ALA A 348 11.32 -4.92 -16.20
N ILE A 349 10.33 -4.21 -16.77
CA ILE A 349 10.29 -3.92 -18.20
C ILE A 349 10.45 -2.42 -18.43
N THR A 350 11.47 -2.04 -19.19
CA THR A 350 11.74 -0.67 -19.62
C THR A 350 11.57 -0.52 -21.12
N PHE A 351 11.60 0.72 -21.61
CA PHE A 351 11.44 1.01 -23.03
C PHE A 351 12.67 1.75 -23.57
N GLN A 352 13.34 1.17 -24.56
CA GLN A 352 14.42 1.82 -25.32
C GLN A 352 13.80 2.62 -26.45
N ARG A 353 13.87 3.95 -26.35
CA ARG A 353 13.21 4.86 -27.31
C ARG A 353 13.92 4.87 -28.65
N GLU A 354 15.24 4.75 -28.65
CA GLU A 354 16.10 4.79 -29.83
C GLU A 354 15.76 3.64 -30.80
N ASN A 355 15.50 2.46 -30.25
CA ASN A 355 15.21 1.25 -31.01
C ASN A 355 13.71 0.95 -31.10
N ASN A 356 12.85 1.74 -30.44
CA ASN A 356 11.41 1.51 -30.33
C ASN A 356 11.05 0.10 -29.80
N VAL A 357 11.83 -0.42 -28.84
CA VAL A 357 11.73 -1.80 -28.33
C VAL A 357 11.64 -1.80 -26.80
N ALA A 358 10.80 -2.69 -26.25
CA ALA A 358 10.77 -2.95 -24.82
C ALA A 358 11.89 -3.91 -24.41
N VAL A 359 12.44 -3.76 -23.21
CA VAL A 359 13.54 -4.58 -22.70
C VAL A 359 13.21 -5.06 -21.30
N ILE A 360 13.49 -6.34 -21.02
CA ILE A 360 13.40 -6.91 -19.67
C ILE A 360 14.76 -6.78 -19.00
N ASP A 361 14.80 -6.17 -17.82
CA ASP A 361 15.95 -6.23 -16.92
C ASP A 361 16.01 -7.63 -16.29
N LYS A 362 17.04 -8.40 -16.68
CA LYS A 362 17.23 -9.77 -16.21
C LYS A 362 17.54 -9.88 -14.71
N VAL A 363 18.13 -8.83 -14.11
CA VAL A 363 18.45 -8.80 -12.68
C VAL A 363 17.18 -8.63 -11.86
N LEU A 364 16.21 -7.86 -12.38
CA LEU A 364 14.92 -7.63 -11.71
C LEU A 364 13.86 -8.70 -12.02
N CYS A 365 14.00 -9.43 -13.13
CA CYS A 365 13.00 -10.39 -13.58
C CYS A 365 12.93 -11.63 -12.68
N ASN A 366 11.75 -11.88 -12.12
CA ASN A 366 11.48 -13.03 -11.24
C ASN A 366 10.87 -14.24 -11.96
N GLY A 367 10.91 -14.29 -13.30
CA GLY A 367 10.54 -15.49 -14.05
C GLY A 367 9.06 -15.88 -14.05
N CYS A 368 8.13 -14.98 -13.71
CA CYS A 368 6.70 -15.34 -13.59
C CYS A 368 6.00 -15.75 -14.90
N GLY A 369 6.55 -15.42 -16.07
CA GLY A 369 6.01 -15.77 -17.39
C GLY A 369 4.72 -15.06 -17.81
N VAL A 370 4.09 -14.27 -16.94
CA VAL A 370 2.81 -13.59 -17.24
C VAL A 370 2.92 -12.64 -18.44
N CYS A 371 4.01 -11.88 -18.54
CA CYS A 371 4.23 -10.96 -19.65
C CYS A 371 4.33 -11.67 -21.01
N ALA A 372 4.81 -12.93 -21.05
CA ALA A 372 4.88 -13.72 -22.27
C ALA A 372 3.49 -14.14 -22.77
N GLN A 373 2.55 -14.40 -21.86
CA GLN A 373 1.17 -14.77 -22.21
C GLN A 373 0.38 -13.62 -22.83
N ILE A 374 0.69 -12.37 -22.44
CA ILE A 374 -0.02 -11.17 -22.91
C ILE A 374 0.59 -10.57 -24.19
N CYS A 375 1.83 -10.94 -24.56
CA CYS A 375 2.51 -10.34 -25.70
C CYS A 375 1.86 -10.77 -27.03
N PRO A 376 1.26 -9.85 -27.81
CA PRO A 376 0.51 -10.22 -29.01
C PRO A 376 1.40 -10.76 -30.13
N THR A 377 2.68 -10.33 -30.18
CA THR A 377 3.65 -10.78 -31.20
C THR A 377 4.51 -11.93 -30.72
N LYS A 378 4.28 -12.46 -29.50
CA LYS A 378 5.11 -13.51 -28.87
C LYS A 378 6.62 -13.16 -28.89
N ALA A 379 6.94 -11.88 -28.71
CA ALA A 379 8.31 -11.38 -28.66
C ALA A 379 8.99 -11.71 -27.34
N ILE A 380 8.24 -11.91 -26.26
CA ILE A 380 8.78 -12.23 -24.95
C ILE A 380 8.99 -13.75 -24.84
N LYS A 381 10.23 -14.17 -24.62
CA LYS A 381 10.65 -15.58 -24.57
C LYS A 381 11.36 -15.88 -23.26
N GLU A 382 11.22 -17.12 -22.81
CA GLU A 382 11.95 -17.63 -21.66
C GLU A 382 13.43 -17.77 -22.01
N ASP A 383 14.29 -17.32 -21.11
CA ASP A 383 15.73 -17.55 -21.19
C ASP A 383 15.99 -18.99 -20.73
N LYS A 384 16.50 -19.84 -21.61
CA LYS A 384 16.84 -21.21 -21.25
C LYS A 384 18.10 -21.16 -20.38
N CYS A 385 17.93 -21.31 -19.07
CA CYS A 385 19.05 -21.44 -18.13
C CYS A 385 19.96 -22.63 -18.41
#